data_AF-A0A0F9ZXL8-F1
#
_entry.id   AF-A0A0F9ZXL8-F1
#
_cell.length_a   1.000
_cell.length_b   1.000
_cell.length_c   1.000
_cell.angle_alpha   90.00
_cell.angle_beta   90.00
_cell.angle_gamma   90.00
#
_symmetry.space_group_name_H-M   'P 1'
#
loop_
_entity.id
_entity.type
_entity.pdbx_description
1 polymer ?
#
loop_
_entity_poly.entity_id
_entity_poly.type
_entity_poly.pdbx_seq_one_letter_code
_entity_poly.pdbx_strand_id
1 'polypeptide(L)'
;MEKISLAIIIAICILLSIFIGYKFFLNGSVAHNETQFNNPILTEDQTQQNNEYNEYLDNLKKEVENEFNTYLKSKLENWSLYIADPESYDKQFGSTDGCGGTVKVSDDFVDYIKKSEKGPVYKLPLKYRLYLVYTPNYNYWSTKKFLSFTSDDMGICGVGGPMRISATADKVLWINGMCGGAGGPDCDQNYFLLELIKDYFIKN
;
A
#
# COMPACT_ATOMS: atom_id res chain seq x y z
N MET A 1 17.97 7.07 45.33
CA MET A 1 17.18 6.33 44.32
C MET A 1 15.88 7.08 44.12
N GLU A 2 15.86 8.02 43.17
CA GLU A 2 14.68 8.81 42.87
C GLU A 2 13.76 8.01 41.93
N LYS A 3 12.51 7.82 42.36
CA LYS A 3 11.47 7.21 41.53
C LYS A 3 11.07 8.24 40.47
N ILE A 4 11.60 8.12 39.26
CA ILE A 4 11.05 8.82 38.10
C ILE A 4 9.62 8.31 37.94
N SER A 5 8.65 9.22 38.11
CA SER A 5 7.22 8.89 38.02
C SER A 5 6.90 8.42 36.60
N LEU A 6 6.14 7.32 36.48
CA LEU A 6 5.66 6.75 35.22
C LEU A 6 4.98 7.80 34.32
N ALA A 7 4.37 8.83 34.92
CA ALA A 7 3.76 9.96 34.22
C ALA A 7 4.78 10.80 33.40
N ILE A 8 6.03 10.91 33.86
CA ILE A 8 7.09 11.67 33.17
C ILE A 8 7.57 10.90 31.93
N ILE A 9 7.69 9.57 32.03
CA ILE A 9 8.08 8.71 30.90
C ILE A 9 7.01 8.77 29.81
N ILE A 10 5.72 8.67 30.20
CA ILE A 10 4.60 8.75 29.24
C ILE A 10 4.55 10.14 28.57
N ALA A 11 4.78 11.22 29.33
CA ALA A 11 4.83 12.57 28.76
C ALA A 11 5.96 12.76 27.74
N ILE A 12 7.15 12.18 28.00
CA ILE A 12 8.29 12.22 27.08
C ILE A 12 7.99 11.43 25.80
N CYS A 13 7.36 10.25 25.90
CA CYS A 13 6.98 9.44 24.74
C CYS A 13 5.93 10.13 23.85
N ILE A 14 4.96 10.84 24.44
CA ILE A 14 3.94 11.61 23.70
C ILE A 14 4.58 12.82 23.00
N LEU A 15 5.50 13.52 23.66
CA LEU A 15 6.18 14.67 23.06
C LEU A 15 7.11 14.27 21.90
N LEU A 16 7.80 13.13 21.99
CA LEU A 16 8.63 12.59 20.90
C LEU A 16 7.81 12.18 19.67
N SER A 17 6.63 11.60 19.87
CA SER A 17 5.77 11.18 18.75
C SER A 17 5.12 12.38 18.03
N ILE A 18 4.79 13.45 18.75
CA ILE A 18 4.34 14.72 18.16
C ILE A 18 5.47 15.38 17.35
N PHE A 19 6.71 15.36 17.85
CA PHE A 19 7.85 15.98 17.17
C PHE A 19 8.24 15.27 15.86
N ILE A 20 8.17 13.92 15.83
CA ILE A 20 8.44 13.13 14.63
C ILE A 20 7.34 13.35 13.58
N GLY A 21 6.07 13.37 14.00
CA GLY A 21 4.94 13.63 13.10
C GLY A 21 4.98 15.02 12.46
N TYR A 22 5.35 16.06 13.23
CA TYR A 22 5.41 17.44 12.72
C TYR A 22 6.55 17.64 11.68
N LYS A 23 7.66 16.90 11.83
CA LYS A 23 8.79 16.98 10.89
C LYS A 23 8.49 16.32 9.55
N PHE A 24 7.66 15.27 9.53
CA PHE A 24 7.18 14.65 8.29
C PHE A 24 6.17 15.54 7.54
N PHE A 25 5.31 16.26 8.26
CA PHE A 25 4.29 17.12 7.64
C PHE A 25 4.89 18.35 6.91
N LEU A 26 6.02 18.88 7.39
CA LEU A 26 6.71 20.01 6.75
C LEU A 26 7.57 19.60 5.53
N ASN A 27 7.95 18.34 5.39
CA ASN A 27 8.73 17.84 4.24
C ASN A 27 7.86 17.30 3.09
N GLY A 28 6.54 17.30 3.24
CA GLY A 28 5.61 16.71 2.27
C GLY A 28 5.16 17.63 1.11
N SER A 29 5.72 18.84 0.97
CA SER A 29 5.40 19.75 -0.14
C SER A 29 6.65 20.06 -0.94
N VAL A 30 7.09 19.12 -1.80
CA VAL A 30 8.06 19.42 -2.85
C VAL A 30 7.46 19.00 -4.18
N ALA A 31 6.99 20.01 -4.91
CA ALA A 31 6.68 19.93 -6.33
C ALA A 31 7.96 19.53 -7.10
N HIS A 32 7.81 18.64 -8.08
CA HIS A 32 8.87 18.27 -9.02
C HIS A 32 9.50 19.53 -9.65
N ASN A 33 10.76 19.79 -9.32
CA ASN A 33 11.64 20.60 -10.14
C ASN A 33 13.02 19.96 -10.14
N GLU A 34 13.45 19.52 -11.32
CA GLU A 34 14.78 18.99 -11.60
C GLU A 34 15.83 20.05 -11.23
N THR A 35 16.45 19.89 -10.06
CA THR A 35 17.66 20.62 -9.67
C THR A 35 18.64 19.63 -9.08
N GLN A 36 19.89 19.76 -9.52
CA GLN A 36 20.99 18.85 -9.24
C GLN A 36 21.09 18.47 -7.76
N PHE A 37 21.01 17.18 -7.46
CA PHE A 37 21.23 16.64 -6.11
C PHE A 37 22.67 16.89 -5.69
N ASN A 38 22.90 17.98 -4.95
CA ASN A 38 23.96 17.99 -3.97
C ASN A 38 23.57 16.95 -2.92
N ASN A 39 24.27 15.81 -2.89
CA ASN A 39 24.13 14.84 -1.81
C ASN A 39 24.32 15.58 -0.47
N PRO A 40 23.30 15.64 0.41
CA PRO A 40 23.48 16.30 1.70
C PRO A 40 24.56 15.57 2.49
N ILE A 41 25.56 16.32 2.97
CA ILE A 41 26.58 15.81 3.88
C ILE A 41 25.86 15.48 5.19
N LEU A 42 25.72 14.19 5.50
CA LEU A 42 25.13 13.70 6.73
C LEU A 42 26.13 13.92 7.89
N THR A 43 25.64 14.33 9.06
CA THR A 43 26.46 14.32 10.28
C THR A 43 26.80 12.87 10.70
N GLU A 44 27.81 12.67 11.55
CA GLU A 44 28.15 11.32 12.05
C GLU A 44 26.95 10.63 12.73
N ASP A 45 26.18 11.36 13.54
CA ASP A 45 24.95 10.87 14.18
C ASP A 45 23.85 10.51 13.16
N GLN A 46 23.72 11.29 12.08
CA GLN A 46 22.76 11.00 11.01
C GLN A 46 23.19 9.81 10.16
N THR A 47 24.51 9.61 9.99
CA THR A 47 25.08 8.47 9.28
C THR A 47 24.86 7.18 10.06
N GLN A 48 25.05 7.20 11.38
CA GLN A 48 24.78 6.05 12.25
C GLN A 48 23.29 5.68 12.26
N GLN A 49 22.39 6.64 12.44
CA GLN A 49 20.94 6.40 12.39
C GLN A 49 20.47 5.85 11.04
N ASN A 50 21.06 6.33 9.94
CA ASN A 50 20.75 5.83 8.59
C ASN A 50 21.21 4.37 8.41
N ASN A 51 22.39 4.02 8.94
CA ASN A 51 22.90 2.64 8.85
C ASN A 51 22.03 1.65 9.66
N GLU A 52 21.64 2.03 10.89
CA GLU A 52 20.76 1.21 11.74
C GLU A 52 19.37 1.01 11.11
N TYR A 53 18.81 2.05 10.48
CA TYR A 53 17.54 1.94 9.76
C TYR A 53 17.63 1.06 8.50
N ASN A 54 18.73 1.15 7.74
CA ASN A 54 18.93 0.28 6.57
C ASN A 54 19.08 -1.20 6.96
N GLU A 55 19.82 -1.49 8.05
CA GLU A 55 19.92 -2.85 8.57
C GLU A 55 18.56 -3.40 9.02
N TYR A 56 17.75 -2.56 9.67
CA TYR A 56 16.36 -2.91 10.01
C TYR A 56 15.53 -3.26 8.77
N LEU A 57 15.56 -2.43 7.72
CA LEU A 57 14.81 -2.68 6.49
C LEU A 57 15.27 -3.97 5.76
N ASP A 58 16.57 -4.25 5.74
CA ASP A 58 17.11 -5.47 5.15
C ASP A 58 16.63 -6.73 5.87
N ASN A 59 16.59 -6.70 7.21
CA ASN A 59 16.09 -7.81 8.00
C ASN A 59 14.58 -7.99 7.80
N LEU A 60 13.82 -6.89 7.82
CA LEU A 60 12.38 -6.89 7.57
C LEU A 60 12.04 -7.50 6.20
N LYS A 61 12.78 -7.12 5.15
CA LYS A 61 12.59 -7.65 3.81
C LYS A 61 12.81 -9.17 3.75
N LYS A 62 13.87 -9.67 4.38
CA LYS A 62 14.15 -11.12 4.45
C LYS A 62 13.03 -11.88 5.17
N GLU A 63 12.50 -11.34 6.25
CA GLU A 63 11.39 -11.94 6.99
C GLU A 63 10.14 -12.05 6.10
N VAL A 64 9.77 -10.96 5.42
CA VAL A 64 8.60 -10.92 4.51
C VAL A 64 8.80 -11.86 3.31
N GLU A 65 9.99 -11.90 2.71
CA GLU A 65 10.33 -12.80 1.61
C GLU A 65 10.24 -14.28 2.03
N ASN A 66 10.76 -14.62 3.21
CA ASN A 66 10.70 -15.98 3.73
C ASN A 66 9.25 -16.40 3.98
N GLU A 67 8.44 -15.52 4.56
CA GLU A 67 7.02 -15.77 4.76
C GLU A 67 6.29 -15.97 3.43
N PHE A 68 6.53 -15.09 2.46
CA PHE A 68 5.92 -15.15 1.14
C PHE A 68 6.18 -16.52 0.50
N ASN A 69 7.45 -16.94 0.46
CA ASN A 69 7.86 -18.19 -0.18
C ASN A 69 7.35 -19.42 0.56
N THR A 70 7.30 -19.38 1.90
CA THR A 70 6.93 -20.56 2.70
C THR A 70 5.43 -20.79 2.76
N TYR A 71 4.64 -19.71 2.87
CA TYR A 71 3.22 -19.82 3.23
C TYR A 71 2.26 -19.19 2.22
N LEU A 72 2.63 -18.03 1.66
CA LEU A 72 1.66 -17.26 0.88
C LEU A 72 1.62 -17.68 -0.59
N LYS A 73 2.78 -17.93 -1.20
CA LYS A 73 2.92 -18.19 -2.63
C LYS A 73 2.00 -19.31 -3.13
N SER A 74 1.90 -20.41 -2.38
CA SER A 74 1.07 -21.57 -2.73
C SER A 74 -0.44 -21.30 -2.66
N LYS A 75 -0.86 -20.18 -2.08
CA LYS A 75 -2.27 -19.82 -1.89
C LYS A 75 -2.79 -18.83 -2.93
N LEU A 76 -1.91 -18.06 -3.57
CA LEU A 76 -2.29 -16.92 -4.42
C LEU A 76 -3.23 -17.33 -5.56
N GLU A 77 -3.02 -18.49 -6.17
CA GLU A 77 -3.84 -19.02 -7.27
C GLU A 77 -4.84 -20.09 -6.83
N ASN A 78 -4.87 -20.43 -5.54
CA ASN A 78 -5.87 -21.35 -5.03
C ASN A 78 -7.19 -20.60 -4.84
N TRP A 79 -7.94 -20.44 -5.93
CA TRP A 79 -9.16 -19.63 -6.00
C TRP A 79 -10.25 -20.07 -5.03
N SER A 80 -10.22 -21.33 -4.56
CA SER A 80 -11.16 -21.82 -3.54
C SER A 80 -10.94 -21.21 -2.15
N LEU A 81 -9.75 -20.67 -1.89
CA LEU A 81 -9.43 -19.96 -0.65
C LEU A 81 -9.97 -18.54 -0.61
N TYR A 82 -10.43 -18.02 -1.75
CA TYR A 82 -11.01 -16.69 -1.82
C TYR A 82 -12.49 -16.77 -1.46
N ILE A 83 -12.86 -15.99 -0.46
CA ILE A 83 -14.21 -16.00 0.09
C ILE A 83 -15.02 -14.94 -0.66
N ALA A 84 -16.20 -15.32 -1.15
CA ALA A 84 -17.15 -14.38 -1.71
C ALA A 84 -17.51 -13.35 -0.63
N ASP A 85 -17.45 -12.07 -0.96
CA ASP A 85 -17.80 -10.99 -0.05
C ASP A 85 -19.18 -10.41 -0.45
N PRO A 86 -20.28 -10.97 0.09
CA PRO A 86 -21.62 -10.58 -0.31
C PRO A 86 -22.05 -9.20 0.24
N GLU A 87 -21.42 -8.70 1.31
CA GLU A 87 -21.98 -7.63 2.13
C GLU A 87 -21.02 -6.50 2.52
N SER A 88 -19.80 -6.38 1.98
CA SER A 88 -18.94 -5.31 2.49
C SER A 88 -19.51 -3.92 2.17
N TYR A 89 -19.80 -3.18 3.24
CA TYR A 89 -19.84 -1.71 3.30
C TYR A 89 -18.59 -1.04 2.66
N ASP A 90 -17.55 -1.83 2.35
CA ASP A 90 -16.31 -1.48 1.63
C ASP A 90 -16.27 -1.91 0.16
N LYS A 91 -17.42 -2.11 -0.50
CA LYS A 91 -17.41 -2.37 -1.95
C LYS A 91 -16.78 -1.20 -2.70
N GLN A 92 -16.85 0.01 -2.15
CA GLN A 92 -16.32 1.20 -2.78
C GLN A 92 -14.79 1.07 -2.96
N PHE A 93 -14.37 0.99 -4.22
CA PHE A 93 -12.97 0.87 -4.58
C PHE A 93 -12.34 2.27 -4.65
N GLY A 94 -11.97 2.81 -3.48
CA GLY A 94 -11.43 4.16 -3.34
C GLY A 94 -12.50 5.25 -3.37
N SER A 95 -12.12 6.49 -3.05
CA SER A 95 -13.03 7.64 -3.10
C SER A 95 -12.40 8.84 -3.82
N THR A 96 -13.25 9.57 -4.56
CA THR A 96 -12.93 10.89 -5.12
C THR A 96 -13.11 12.01 -4.09
N ASP A 97 -13.75 11.70 -2.96
CA ASP A 97 -14.03 12.68 -1.92
C ASP A 97 -12.72 13.08 -1.22
N GLY A 98 -12.46 14.39 -1.14
CA GLY A 98 -11.22 14.91 -0.56
C GLY A 98 -10.06 15.09 -1.56
N CYS A 99 -10.27 14.80 -2.84
CA CYS A 99 -9.34 15.18 -3.90
C CYS A 99 -9.26 16.72 -4.02
N GLY A 100 -8.15 17.31 -3.57
CA GLY A 100 -7.91 18.76 -3.62
C GLY A 100 -7.68 19.37 -5.02
N GLY A 101 -7.93 18.61 -6.09
CA GLY A 101 -7.72 19.05 -7.47
C GLY A 101 -8.58 18.29 -8.48
N THR A 102 -8.57 18.74 -9.74
CA THR A 102 -9.29 18.12 -10.85
C THR A 102 -8.63 16.79 -11.22
N VAL A 103 -9.03 15.69 -10.58
CA VAL A 103 -8.55 14.36 -10.98
C VAL A 103 -9.18 14.01 -12.32
N LYS A 104 -8.35 13.80 -13.34
CA LYS A 104 -8.81 13.36 -14.65
C LYS A 104 -9.07 11.86 -14.59
N VAL A 105 -10.32 11.49 -14.38
CA VAL A 105 -10.74 10.10 -14.24
C VAL A 105 -10.99 9.48 -15.62
N SER A 106 -10.62 8.21 -15.81
CA SER A 106 -10.94 7.47 -17.03
C SER A 106 -12.34 6.87 -16.95
N ASP A 107 -13.24 7.25 -17.87
CA ASP A 107 -14.61 6.71 -17.91
C ASP A 107 -14.63 5.18 -18.03
N ASP A 108 -13.72 4.61 -18.83
CA ASP A 108 -13.56 3.16 -19.03
C ASP A 108 -13.23 2.45 -17.69
N PHE A 109 -12.37 3.07 -16.88
CA PHE A 109 -11.99 2.52 -15.59
C PHE A 109 -13.08 2.70 -14.53
N VAL A 110 -13.72 3.87 -14.49
CA VAL A 110 -14.82 4.17 -13.58
C VAL A 110 -15.99 3.23 -13.81
N ASP A 111 -16.34 2.99 -15.07
CA ASP A 111 -17.41 2.07 -15.42
C ASP A 111 -17.08 0.63 -15.01
N TYR A 112 -15.81 0.23 -15.14
CA TYR A 112 -15.34 -1.05 -14.63
C TYR A 112 -15.51 -1.14 -13.11
N ILE A 113 -15.04 -0.15 -12.36
CA ILE A 113 -15.15 -0.11 -10.90
C ILE A 113 -16.62 -0.19 -10.48
N LYS A 114 -17.49 0.66 -11.02
CA LYS A 114 -18.93 0.64 -10.73
C LYS A 114 -19.60 -0.71 -11.01
N LYS A 115 -19.18 -1.41 -12.07
CA LYS A 115 -19.66 -2.77 -12.37
C LYS A 115 -19.16 -3.78 -11.33
N SER A 116 -17.88 -3.70 -10.98
CA SER A 116 -17.26 -4.55 -9.97
C SER A 116 -17.90 -4.40 -8.59
N GLU A 117 -18.24 -3.19 -8.16
CA GLU A 117 -18.93 -2.91 -6.90
C GLU A 117 -20.34 -3.56 -6.84
N LYS A 118 -21.04 -3.60 -7.98
CA LYS A 118 -22.37 -4.21 -8.10
C LYS A 118 -22.32 -5.72 -8.29
N GLY A 119 -21.19 -6.25 -8.75
CA GLY A 119 -21.01 -7.66 -9.05
C GLY A 119 -20.36 -8.47 -7.93
N PRO A 120 -19.96 -9.72 -8.21
CA PRO A 120 -19.27 -10.55 -7.25
C PRO A 120 -17.84 -10.04 -7.00
N VAL A 121 -17.45 -10.03 -5.73
CA VAL A 121 -16.12 -9.68 -5.24
C VAL A 121 -15.64 -10.83 -4.36
N TYR A 122 -14.37 -11.20 -4.50
CA TYR A 122 -13.78 -12.30 -3.76
C TYR A 122 -12.48 -11.85 -3.11
N LYS A 123 -12.30 -12.19 -1.83
CA LYS A 123 -11.16 -11.75 -1.03
C LYS A 123 -10.39 -12.93 -0.45
N LEU A 124 -9.07 -12.87 -0.56
CA LEU A 124 -8.14 -13.70 0.20
C LEU A 124 -7.49 -12.80 1.26
N PRO A 125 -7.76 -13.02 2.56
CA PRO A 125 -7.11 -12.26 3.62
C PRO A 125 -5.62 -12.61 3.65
N LEU A 126 -4.78 -11.58 3.69
CA LEU A 126 -3.34 -11.68 3.85
C LEU A 126 -2.96 -11.15 5.24
N LYS A 127 -1.66 -11.22 5.57
CA LYS A 127 -1.13 -10.52 6.76
C LYS A 127 -1.16 -9.00 6.58
N TYR A 128 -0.85 -8.30 7.67
CA TYR A 128 -0.63 -6.84 7.69
C TYR A 128 -1.84 -6.02 7.21
N ARG A 129 -3.05 -6.58 7.40
CA ARG A 129 -4.33 -5.98 7.00
C ARG A 129 -4.47 -5.79 5.48
N LEU A 130 -3.73 -6.58 4.70
CA LEU A 130 -3.91 -6.64 3.25
C LEU A 130 -4.96 -7.69 2.87
N TYR A 131 -5.65 -7.41 1.78
CA TYR A 131 -6.51 -8.36 1.11
C TYR A 131 -6.10 -8.44 -0.36
N LEU A 132 -5.92 -9.66 -0.87
CA LEU A 132 -5.89 -9.88 -2.30
C LEU A 132 -7.33 -10.06 -2.77
N VAL A 133 -7.75 -9.22 -3.69
CA VAL A 133 -9.12 -9.11 -4.16
C VAL A 133 -9.17 -9.45 -5.63
N TYR A 134 -10.09 -10.32 -6.04
CA TYR A 134 -10.43 -10.45 -7.44
C TYR A 134 -11.90 -10.16 -7.71
N THR A 135 -12.13 -9.68 -8.93
CA THR A 135 -13.44 -9.35 -9.51
C THR A 135 -13.50 -9.91 -10.93
N PRO A 136 -14.69 -10.12 -11.52
CA PRO A 136 -14.77 -10.52 -12.92
C PRO A 136 -14.11 -9.51 -13.86
N ASN A 137 -13.51 -9.99 -14.95
CA ASN A 137 -13.00 -9.13 -16.00
C ASN A 137 -14.10 -8.73 -16.99
N TYR A 138 -14.98 -7.81 -16.57
CA TYR A 138 -16.11 -7.35 -17.38
C TYR A 138 -15.74 -6.74 -18.73
N ASN A 139 -14.51 -6.24 -18.85
CA ASN A 139 -14.02 -5.55 -20.06
C ASN A 139 -13.00 -6.40 -20.84
N TYR A 140 -12.75 -7.65 -20.43
CA TYR A 140 -11.78 -8.57 -21.04
C TYR A 140 -10.38 -7.95 -21.24
N TRP A 141 -9.96 -7.11 -20.30
CA TRP A 141 -8.65 -6.45 -20.38
C TRP A 141 -7.52 -7.47 -20.24
N SER A 142 -6.47 -7.30 -21.04
CA SER A 142 -5.19 -7.93 -20.76
C SER A 142 -4.52 -7.28 -19.54
N THR A 143 -3.61 -8.00 -18.87
CA THR A 143 -2.74 -7.40 -17.84
C THR A 143 -2.09 -6.10 -18.32
N LYS A 144 -1.62 -6.04 -19.58
CA LYS A 144 -1.01 -4.82 -20.14
C LYS A 144 -1.98 -3.63 -20.16
N LYS A 145 -3.23 -3.83 -20.61
CA LYS A 145 -4.24 -2.76 -20.61
C LYS A 145 -4.61 -2.39 -19.18
N PHE A 146 -4.79 -3.37 -18.31
CA PHE A 146 -5.16 -3.13 -16.93
C PHE A 146 -4.09 -2.35 -16.14
N LEU A 147 -2.81 -2.66 -16.35
CA LEU A 147 -1.70 -1.93 -15.72
C LEU A 147 -1.39 -0.58 -16.39
N SER A 148 -2.02 -0.26 -17.53
CA SER A 148 -1.83 1.03 -18.21
C SER A 148 -2.58 2.19 -17.57
N PHE A 149 -3.58 1.91 -16.73
CA PHE A 149 -4.24 2.93 -15.93
C PHE A 149 -3.23 3.49 -14.91
N THR A 150 -3.39 4.73 -14.45
CA THR A 150 -2.58 5.38 -13.39
C THR A 150 -3.43 5.64 -12.15
N SER A 151 -2.89 6.23 -11.08
CA SER A 151 -3.70 6.68 -9.94
C SER A 151 -4.75 7.71 -10.33
N ASP A 152 -4.44 8.54 -11.33
CA ASP A 152 -5.30 9.62 -11.79
C ASP A 152 -6.53 9.06 -12.51
N ASP A 153 -6.34 7.98 -13.31
CA ASP A 153 -7.43 7.31 -14.00
C ASP A 153 -8.47 6.70 -13.03
N MET A 154 -8.06 6.42 -11.79
CA MET A 154 -8.91 5.76 -10.78
C MET A 154 -9.70 6.77 -9.94
N GLY A 155 -9.34 8.05 -9.96
CA GLY A 155 -10.04 9.05 -9.15
C GLY A 155 -9.79 8.93 -7.65
N ILE A 156 -8.64 8.39 -7.21
CA ILE A 156 -8.38 8.10 -5.80
C ILE A 156 -7.41 9.13 -5.21
N CYS A 157 -7.83 9.88 -4.19
CA CYS A 157 -6.96 10.78 -3.45
C CYS A 157 -6.84 10.39 -1.99
N GLY A 158 -5.62 10.10 -1.55
CA GLY A 158 -5.29 9.86 -0.16
C GLY A 158 -5.62 8.44 0.33
N VAL A 159 -4.57 7.74 0.77
CA VAL A 159 -4.59 6.61 1.71
C VAL A 159 -5.59 5.47 1.42
N GLY A 160 -5.11 4.40 0.75
CA GLY A 160 -5.80 3.10 0.75
C GLY A 160 -6.69 2.79 -0.45
N GLY A 161 -6.25 3.13 -1.67
CA GLY A 161 -6.90 2.69 -2.90
C GLY A 161 -6.49 1.27 -3.33
N PRO A 162 -7.33 0.55 -4.12
CA PRO A 162 -6.94 -0.74 -4.65
C PRO A 162 -5.72 -0.63 -5.57
N MET A 163 -4.72 -1.44 -5.31
CA MET A 163 -3.49 -1.51 -6.08
C MET A 163 -3.63 -2.61 -7.13
N ARG A 164 -3.47 -2.25 -8.40
CA ARG A 164 -3.60 -3.18 -9.53
C ARG A 164 -2.46 -4.21 -9.52
N ILE A 165 -2.80 -5.47 -9.78
CA ILE A 165 -1.84 -6.58 -9.83
C ILE A 165 -1.80 -7.20 -11.23
N SER A 166 -2.91 -7.76 -11.69
CA SER A 166 -2.97 -8.47 -12.97
C SER A 166 -4.40 -8.61 -13.48
N ALA A 167 -4.56 -8.99 -14.75
CA ALA A 167 -5.84 -9.34 -15.34
C ALA A 167 -5.71 -10.59 -16.22
N THR A 168 -6.54 -11.60 -15.95
CA THR A 168 -6.74 -12.79 -16.78
C THR A 168 -7.98 -12.61 -17.65
N ALA A 169 -8.27 -13.56 -18.54
CA ALA A 169 -9.45 -13.49 -19.41
C ALA A 169 -10.78 -13.33 -18.63
N ASP A 170 -10.84 -13.83 -17.40
CA ASP A 170 -12.04 -13.90 -16.58
C ASP A 170 -11.97 -13.11 -15.27
N LYS A 171 -10.78 -12.71 -14.81
CA LYS A 171 -10.59 -12.05 -13.51
C LYS A 171 -9.68 -10.83 -13.62
N VAL A 172 -9.90 -9.87 -12.74
CA VAL A 172 -8.96 -8.78 -12.45
C VAL A 172 -8.60 -8.83 -10.99
N LEU A 173 -7.30 -8.75 -10.72
CA LEU A 173 -6.70 -8.93 -9.41
C LEU A 173 -6.14 -7.59 -8.90
N TRP A 174 -6.43 -7.31 -7.64
CA TRP A 174 -6.13 -6.07 -6.95
C TRP A 174 -5.69 -6.39 -5.52
N ILE A 175 -4.85 -5.56 -4.93
CA ILE A 175 -4.62 -5.56 -3.48
C ILE A 175 -5.38 -4.41 -2.86
N ASN A 176 -6.18 -4.68 -1.84
CA ASN A 176 -6.76 -3.65 -0.98
C ASN A 176 -5.99 -3.63 0.35
N GLY A 177 -5.54 -2.45 0.76
CA GLY A 177 -4.71 -2.29 1.95
C GLY A 177 -4.61 -0.83 2.37
N MET A 178 -4.69 -0.59 3.68
CA MET A 178 -4.50 0.74 4.25
C MET A 178 -3.08 0.88 4.78
N CYS A 179 -2.25 1.66 4.10
CA CYS A 179 -1.09 2.31 4.71
C CYS A 179 -1.52 3.74 5.04
N GLY A 180 -2.02 3.95 6.26
CA GLY A 180 -2.35 5.26 6.83
C GLY A 180 -1.22 6.27 6.60
N GLY A 181 -1.53 7.55 6.36
CA GLY A 181 -0.57 8.63 6.01
C GLY A 181 0.57 8.92 6.99
N ALA A 182 0.83 8.07 7.98
CA ALA A 182 2.03 8.07 8.80
C ALA A 182 2.81 6.78 8.50
N GLY A 183 3.91 6.90 7.75
CA GLY A 183 4.83 5.80 7.50
C GLY A 183 5.26 5.15 8.82
N GLY A 184 5.27 3.82 8.84
CA GLY A 184 5.66 3.01 9.98
C GLY A 184 5.92 1.57 9.55
N PRO A 185 6.43 0.71 10.46
CA PRO A 185 6.81 -0.68 10.18
C PRO A 185 5.78 -1.49 9.39
N ASP A 186 4.49 -1.34 9.74
CA ASP A 186 3.38 -2.02 9.07
C ASP A 186 3.22 -1.58 7.60
N CYS A 187 3.58 -0.33 7.28
CA CYS A 187 3.55 0.17 5.91
C CYS A 187 4.69 -0.42 5.07
N ASP A 188 5.91 -0.50 5.62
CA ASP A 188 7.06 -1.06 4.89
C ASP A 188 6.85 -2.55 4.61
N GLN A 189 6.33 -3.30 5.58
CA GLN A 189 5.93 -4.70 5.40
C GLN A 189 4.88 -4.86 4.28
N ASN A 190 3.88 -3.97 4.26
CA ASN A 190 2.85 -3.97 3.22
C ASN A 190 3.42 -3.71 1.82
N TYR A 191 4.36 -2.76 1.70
CA TYR A 191 5.02 -2.46 0.43
C TYR A 191 5.86 -3.63 -0.07
N PHE A 192 6.70 -4.23 0.79
CA PHE A 192 7.51 -5.37 0.38
C PHE A 192 6.65 -6.58 -0.02
N LEU A 193 5.59 -6.87 0.73
CA LEU A 193 4.69 -7.97 0.40
C LEU A 193 3.96 -7.73 -0.93
N LEU A 194 3.53 -6.49 -1.18
CA LEU A 194 2.92 -6.08 -2.44
C LEU A 194 3.87 -6.31 -3.63
N GLU A 195 5.13 -5.90 -3.51
CA GLU A 195 6.13 -6.09 -4.57
C GLU A 195 6.32 -7.57 -4.91
N LEU A 196 6.43 -8.43 -3.89
CA LEU A 196 6.57 -9.88 -4.08
C LEU A 196 5.36 -10.49 -4.79
N ILE A 197 4.14 -10.07 -4.41
CA ILE A 197 2.91 -10.53 -5.06
C ILE A 197 2.84 -10.06 -6.52
N LYS A 198 3.16 -8.78 -6.79
CA LYS A 198 3.21 -8.26 -8.17
C LYS A 198 4.22 -9.03 -9.02
N ASP A 199 5.42 -9.22 -8.51
CA ASP A 199 6.48 -9.96 -9.20
C ASP A 199 6.05 -11.39 -9.50
N TYR A 200 5.34 -12.05 -8.58
CA TYR A 200 4.80 -13.38 -8.81
C TYR A 200 3.85 -13.43 -10.00
N PHE A 201 2.89 -12.51 -10.10
CA PHE A 201 1.90 -12.48 -11.19
C PHE A 201 2.40 -11.89 -12.52
N ILE A 202 3.51 -11.14 -12.51
CA ILE A 202 4.10 -10.58 -13.73
C ILE A 202 5.11 -11.55 -14.35
N LYS A 203 5.84 -12.31 -13.52
CA LYS A 203 6.91 -13.22 -13.98
C LYS A 203 6.40 -14.62 -14.34
N ASN A 204 5.19 -15.00 -13.92
CA ASN A 204 4.53 -16.27 -14.27
C ASN A 204 3.31 -16.00 -15.14
#